data_AF-G2WIU9-F1
#
_entry.id   AF-G2WIU9-F1
#
_cell.length_a   1.000
_cell.length_b   1.000
_cell.length_c   1.000
_cell.angle_alpha   90.00
_cell.angle_beta   90.00
_cell.angle_gamma   90.00
#
_symmetry.space_group_name_H-M   'P 1'
#
loop_
_entity.id
_entity.type
_entity.pdbx_description
1 polymer ?
#
loop_
_entity_poly.entity_id
_entity_poly.type
_entity_poly.pdbx_seq_one_letter_code
_entity_poly.pdbx_strand_id
1 'polypeptide(L)'
;KEVHSFDQQFSNESGARAFQWFGFQETKTDVKKLVAESTKIFERARAMVHNDQWQLEIVISDGICEDHETIQKLVRRARENKIMLVFVIIDGITSNESILDMSQVNYIPDQYGNPQLKITKYLDTFPFEFYVVVHDISELPEMLSLILRQYFTDLASS
;
A
#
# COMPACT_ATOMS: atom_id res chain seq x y z
N LYS A 1 8.65 7.75 -8.69
CA LYS A 1 9.10 9.13 -9.00
C LYS A 1 8.07 10.08 -8.43
N GLU A 2 8.49 11.12 -7.70
CA GLU A 2 7.58 12.19 -7.27
C GLU A 2 7.20 13.04 -8.50
N VAL A 3 5.91 13.11 -8.81
CA VAL A 3 5.37 13.85 -9.98
C VAL A 3 4.83 15.22 -9.60
N HIS A 4 4.56 15.43 -8.30
CA HIS A 4 4.12 16.68 -7.72
C HIS A 4 4.57 16.73 -6.26
N SER A 5 5.15 17.86 -5.85
CA SER A 5 5.75 18.02 -4.53
C SER A 5 4.79 18.70 -3.55
N PHE A 6 4.96 18.42 -2.25
CA PHE A 6 4.10 18.93 -1.17
C PHE A 6 4.13 20.46 -0.99
N ASP A 7 5.14 21.14 -1.53
CA ASP A 7 5.28 22.61 -1.52
C ASP A 7 4.49 23.30 -2.65
N GLN A 8 3.92 22.53 -3.58
CA GLN A 8 3.16 23.05 -4.71
C GLN A 8 1.66 22.87 -4.48
N GLN A 9 0.88 23.88 -4.87
CA GLN A 9 -0.57 23.78 -4.85
C GLN A 9 -1.06 22.85 -5.97
N PHE A 10 -1.92 21.91 -5.62
CA PHE A 10 -2.56 21.03 -6.59
C PHE A 10 -3.66 21.80 -7.33
N SER A 11 -3.52 21.91 -8.65
CA SER A 11 -4.49 22.54 -9.55
C SER A 11 -4.85 21.57 -10.69
N ASN A 12 -5.88 21.90 -11.47
CA ASN A 12 -6.27 21.11 -12.65
C ASN A 12 -5.10 20.95 -13.63
N GLU A 13 -4.27 21.98 -13.78
CA GLU A 13 -3.07 21.97 -14.63
C GLU A 13 -1.96 21.08 -14.04
N SER A 14 -1.81 21.06 -12.71
CA SER A 14 -0.91 20.12 -12.04
C SER A 14 -1.35 18.68 -12.26
N GLY A 15 -2.67 18.40 -12.24
CA GLY A 15 -3.22 17.09 -12.57
C GLY A 15 -2.89 16.65 -14.01
N ALA A 16 -3.14 17.50 -15.00
CA ALA A 16 -2.82 17.21 -16.39
C ALA A 16 -1.31 16.93 -16.61
N ARG A 17 -0.44 17.70 -15.95
CA ARG A 17 1.02 17.49 -16.00
C ARG A 17 1.46 16.21 -15.30
N ALA A 18 0.87 15.90 -14.15
CA ALA A 18 1.17 14.65 -13.44
C ALA A 18 0.77 13.45 -14.30
N PHE A 19 -0.39 13.50 -14.95
CA PHE A 19 -0.91 12.41 -15.79
C PHE A 19 0.03 12.02 -16.93
N GLN A 20 0.77 12.99 -17.50
CA GLN A 20 1.75 12.73 -18.56
C GLN A 20 2.88 11.76 -18.16
N TRP A 21 3.12 11.58 -16.86
CA TRP A 21 4.13 10.66 -16.35
C TRP A 21 3.62 9.21 -16.21
N PHE A 22 2.32 8.98 -16.31
CA PHE A 22 1.72 7.65 -16.13
C PHE A 22 1.50 6.97 -17.48
N GLY A 23 2.47 6.16 -17.89
CA GLY A 23 2.36 5.33 -19.10
C GLY A 23 1.74 3.95 -18.86
N PHE A 24 1.68 3.49 -17.60
CA PHE A 24 1.17 2.17 -17.18
C PHE A 24 1.77 0.98 -17.96
N GLN A 25 3.03 1.08 -18.38
CA GLN A 25 3.74 0.04 -19.13
C GLN A 25 4.54 -0.92 -18.23
N GLU A 26 4.48 -0.71 -16.91
CA GLU A 26 5.21 -1.50 -15.93
C GLU A 26 4.55 -2.88 -15.79
N THR A 27 5.35 -3.94 -15.85
CA THR A 27 4.86 -5.33 -15.79
C THR A 27 4.91 -5.93 -14.40
N LYS A 28 5.47 -5.20 -13.42
CA LYS A 28 5.61 -5.61 -12.03
C LYS A 28 5.48 -4.42 -11.09
N THR A 29 4.88 -4.66 -9.93
CA THR A 29 4.76 -3.69 -8.84
C THR A 29 5.89 -3.88 -7.83
N ASP A 30 6.83 -2.92 -7.77
CA ASP A 30 7.91 -2.93 -6.77
C ASP A 30 7.48 -2.16 -5.50
N VAL A 31 6.74 -2.86 -4.64
CA VAL A 31 6.24 -2.30 -3.38
C VAL A 31 7.38 -1.94 -2.42
N LYS A 32 8.49 -2.67 -2.44
CA LYS A 32 9.65 -2.38 -1.59
C LYS A 32 10.24 -1.02 -1.93
N LYS A 33 10.44 -0.76 -3.23
CA LYS A 33 10.91 0.52 -3.72
C LYS A 33 9.90 1.64 -3.45
N LEU A 34 8.60 1.37 -3.61
CA LEU A 34 7.54 2.32 -3.28
C LEU A 34 7.66 2.79 -1.83
N VAL A 35 7.59 1.88 -0.86
CA VAL A 35 7.62 2.24 0.57
C VAL A 35 8.92 2.96 0.94
N ALA A 36 10.05 2.53 0.38
CA ALA A 36 11.34 3.17 0.63
C ALA A 36 11.42 4.60 0.08
N GLU A 37 10.89 4.86 -1.12
CA GLU A 37 10.88 6.20 -1.71
C GLU A 37 9.84 7.10 -1.04
N SER A 38 8.64 6.59 -0.75
CA SER A 38 7.60 7.35 -0.06
C SER A 38 8.06 7.78 1.34
N THR A 39 8.75 6.92 2.09
CA THR A 39 9.34 7.30 3.39
C THR A 39 10.26 8.51 3.25
N LYS A 40 11.14 8.55 2.25
CA LYS A 40 12.03 9.70 2.00
C LYS A 40 11.26 10.97 1.64
N ILE A 41 10.18 10.84 0.85
CA ILE A 41 9.33 11.99 0.48
C ILE A 41 8.68 12.55 1.75
N PHE A 42 8.12 11.69 2.59
CA PHE A 42 7.48 12.08 3.84
C PHE A 42 8.44 12.69 4.87
N GLU A 43 9.66 12.14 4.99
CA GLU A 43 10.72 12.72 5.82
C GLU A 43 11.10 14.14 5.36
N ARG A 44 11.25 14.37 4.04
CA ARG A 44 11.49 15.71 3.49
C ARG A 44 10.34 16.67 3.79
N ALA A 45 9.09 16.24 3.56
CA ALA A 45 7.92 17.06 3.82
C ALA A 45 7.79 17.43 5.32
N ARG A 46 8.11 16.49 6.22
CA ARG A 46 8.10 16.71 7.67
C ARG A 46 9.09 17.80 8.09
N ALA A 47 10.29 17.77 7.50
CA ALA A 47 11.31 18.79 7.75
C ALA A 47 10.89 20.20 7.30
N MET A 48 10.05 20.31 6.26
CA MET A 48 9.57 21.59 5.75
C MET A 48 8.43 22.19 6.59
N VAL A 49 7.53 21.35 7.10
CA VAL A 49 6.31 21.79 7.80
C VAL A 49 6.50 21.87 9.33
N HIS A 50 7.63 21.38 9.86
CA HIS A 50 7.95 21.35 11.31
C HIS A 50 6.82 20.77 12.17
N ASN A 51 6.15 19.75 11.67
CA ASN A 51 4.97 19.16 12.30
C ASN A 51 5.18 17.67 12.56
N ASP A 52 4.82 17.23 13.76
CA ASP A 52 4.95 15.84 14.21
C ASP A 52 3.64 15.02 14.04
N GLN A 53 2.82 15.45 13.08
CA GLN A 53 1.59 14.78 12.70
C GLN A 53 1.84 13.47 11.96
N TRP A 54 0.80 12.63 11.98
CA TRP A 54 0.71 11.45 11.14
C TRP A 54 0.57 11.85 9.68
N GLN A 55 1.28 11.13 8.81
CA GLN A 55 1.25 11.33 7.37
C GLN A 55 0.53 10.14 6.71
N LEU A 56 -0.35 10.41 5.76
CA LEU A 56 -1.14 9.39 5.08
C LEU A 56 -0.62 9.17 3.66
N GLU A 57 -0.43 7.90 3.30
CA GLU A 57 -0.17 7.44 1.94
C GLU A 57 -1.27 6.46 1.51
N ILE A 58 -1.86 6.73 0.36
CA ILE A 58 -2.82 5.83 -0.28
C ILE A 58 -2.12 5.19 -1.48
N VAL A 59 -1.93 3.88 -1.43
CA VAL A 59 -1.36 3.08 -2.50
C VAL A 59 -2.51 2.44 -3.28
N ILE A 60 -2.57 2.66 -4.59
CA ILE A 60 -3.60 2.07 -5.45
C ILE A 60 -2.91 1.11 -6.42
N SER A 61 -3.24 -0.17 -6.36
CA SER A 61 -2.62 -1.23 -7.17
C SER A 61 -3.54 -2.45 -7.23
N ASP A 62 -3.24 -3.40 -8.10
CA ASP A 62 -3.84 -4.74 -8.14
C ASP A 62 -3.47 -5.62 -6.93
N GLY A 63 -2.61 -5.15 -6.02
CA GLY A 63 -2.27 -5.86 -4.78
C GLY A 63 -1.26 -7.00 -4.94
N ILE A 64 -0.86 -7.32 -6.17
CA ILE A 64 0.09 -8.40 -6.43
C ILE A 64 1.51 -7.90 -6.13
N CYS A 65 2.10 -8.45 -5.08
CA CYS A 65 3.47 -8.16 -4.68
C CYS A 65 4.21 -9.44 -4.23
N GLU A 66 5.53 -9.42 -4.38
CA GLU A 66 6.42 -10.49 -3.94
C GLU A 66 6.98 -10.14 -2.54
N ASP A 67 7.39 -11.15 -1.77
CA ASP A 67 8.17 -10.96 -0.53
C ASP A 67 7.41 -10.18 0.57
N HIS A 68 6.23 -10.69 0.94
CA HIS A 68 5.35 -10.10 1.97
C HIS A 68 6.06 -9.89 3.30
N GLU A 69 6.94 -10.81 3.72
CA GLU A 69 7.64 -10.70 5.00
C GLU A 69 8.55 -9.45 5.04
N THR A 70 9.28 -9.18 3.96
CA THR A 70 10.13 -7.99 3.88
C THR A 70 9.28 -6.72 3.79
N ILE A 71 8.20 -6.73 3.00
CA ILE A 71 7.30 -5.58 2.90
C ILE A 71 6.67 -5.28 4.27
N GLN A 72 6.23 -6.30 5.02
CA GLN A 72 5.64 -6.12 6.34
C GLN A 72 6.61 -5.44 7.31
N LYS A 73 7.91 -5.77 7.26
CA LYS A 73 8.96 -5.08 8.05
C LYS A 73 9.09 -3.61 7.65
N LEU A 74 9.02 -3.30 6.35
CA LEU A 74 9.07 -1.92 5.85
C LEU A 74 7.82 -1.12 6.26
N VAL A 75 6.63 -1.72 6.16
CA VAL A 75 5.36 -1.12 6.59
C VAL A 75 5.39 -0.81 8.09
N ARG A 76 5.89 -1.75 8.91
CA ARG A 76 6.05 -1.51 10.36
C ARG A 76 6.98 -0.34 10.64
N ARG A 77 8.11 -0.25 9.93
CA ARG A 77 9.05 0.87 10.07
C ARG A 77 8.43 2.20 9.63
N ALA A 78 7.65 2.21 8.55
CA ALA A 78 6.92 3.42 8.13
C ALA A 78 5.93 3.87 9.23
N ARG A 79 5.21 2.93 9.85
CA ARG A 79 4.32 3.20 10.99
C ARG A 79 5.07 3.77 12.21
N GLU A 80 6.23 3.23 12.56
CA GLU A 80 7.10 3.77 13.62
C GLU A 80 7.48 5.25 13.34
N ASN A 81 7.62 5.61 12.06
CA ASN A 81 7.85 6.98 11.60
C ASN A 81 6.55 7.80 11.44
N LYS A 82 5.41 7.36 11.99
CA LYS A 82 4.10 7.99 11.86
C LYS A 82 3.62 8.16 10.42
N ILE A 83 3.96 7.22 9.53
CA ILE A 83 3.46 7.15 8.16
C ILE A 83 2.43 6.00 8.11
N MET A 84 1.18 6.35 7.84
CA MET A 84 0.10 5.40 7.64
C MET A 84 0.00 5.05 6.16
N LEU A 85 0.17 3.76 5.86
CA LEU A 85 0.02 3.20 4.53
C LEU A 85 -1.34 2.54 4.40
N VAL A 86 -2.18 3.02 3.49
CA VAL A 86 -3.47 2.43 3.13
C VAL A 86 -3.38 1.86 1.73
N PHE A 87 -3.59 0.55 1.59
CA PHE A 87 -3.52 -0.12 0.30
C PHE A 87 -4.91 -0.36 -0.28
N VAL A 88 -5.16 0.17 -1.46
CA VAL A 88 -6.38 -0.02 -2.24
C VAL A 88 -6.07 -1.03 -3.33
N ILE A 89 -6.62 -2.23 -3.15
CA ILE A 89 -6.50 -3.34 -4.07
C ILE A 89 -7.66 -3.25 -5.07
N ILE A 90 -7.36 -3.01 -6.35
CA ILE A 90 -8.38 -3.04 -7.38
C ILE A 90 -8.44 -4.46 -7.97
N ASP A 91 -9.52 -5.17 -7.66
CA ASP A 91 -9.73 -6.54 -8.09
C ASP A 91 -10.19 -6.61 -9.56
N GLY A 92 -9.74 -7.62 -10.29
CA GLY A 92 -10.18 -7.88 -11.67
C GLY A 92 -9.51 -7.05 -12.77
N ILE A 93 -8.39 -6.36 -12.50
CA ILE A 93 -7.63 -5.61 -13.54
C ILE A 93 -6.74 -6.54 -14.39
N THR A 94 -5.96 -7.40 -13.74
CA THR A 94 -4.79 -8.07 -14.36
C THR A 94 -4.95 -9.58 -14.53
N SER A 95 -5.81 -10.22 -13.73
CA SER A 95 -6.02 -11.67 -13.72
C SER A 95 -7.48 -12.03 -13.97
N ASN A 96 -7.71 -13.16 -14.65
CA ASN A 96 -9.03 -13.80 -14.76
C ASN A 96 -9.53 -14.40 -13.43
N GLU A 97 -8.73 -14.27 -12.37
CA GLU A 97 -8.95 -14.82 -11.03
C GLU A 97 -8.89 -13.67 -10.03
N SER A 98 -9.85 -13.61 -9.11
CA SER A 98 -9.91 -12.60 -8.06
C SER A 98 -8.75 -12.77 -7.08
N ILE A 99 -8.20 -11.67 -6.57
CA ILE A 99 -7.21 -11.72 -5.50
C ILE A 99 -7.74 -12.38 -4.22
N LEU A 100 -9.07 -12.40 -4.02
CA LEU A 100 -9.74 -13.08 -2.91
C LEU A 100 -9.60 -14.61 -3.02
N ASP A 101 -9.54 -15.13 -4.24
CA ASP A 101 -9.44 -16.56 -4.52
C ASP A 101 -7.99 -17.03 -4.57
N MET A 102 -7.06 -16.12 -4.88
CA MET A 102 -5.64 -16.37 -5.01
C MET A 102 -5.06 -17.08 -3.78
N SER A 103 -4.31 -18.15 -4.05
CA SER A 103 -3.60 -18.92 -3.04
C SER A 103 -2.10 -18.83 -3.26
N GLN A 104 -1.34 -18.82 -2.17
CA GLN A 104 0.11 -18.84 -2.18
C GLN A 104 0.63 -20.13 -1.56
N VAL A 105 1.78 -20.58 -2.03
CA VAL A 105 2.41 -21.81 -1.59
C VAL A 105 3.64 -21.45 -0.74
N ASN A 106 3.59 -21.82 0.52
CA ASN A 106 4.69 -21.64 1.47
C ASN A 106 5.33 -22.98 1.79
N TYR A 107 6.66 -23.04 1.79
CA TYR A 107 7.41 -24.21 2.24
C TYR A 107 7.69 -24.06 3.73
N ILE A 108 7.09 -24.92 4.55
CA ILE A 108 7.35 -24.98 5.99
C ILE A 108 8.04 -26.29 6.35
N PRO A 109 9.08 -26.29 7.19
CA PRO A 109 9.68 -27.52 7.67
C PRO A 109 8.72 -28.24 8.63
N ASP A 110 8.60 -29.56 8.48
CA ASP A 110 7.87 -30.38 9.42
C ASP A 110 8.64 -30.66 10.70
N GLN A 111 8.03 -31.42 11.62
CA GLN A 111 8.64 -31.84 12.88
C GLN A 111 9.94 -32.65 12.71
N TYR A 112 10.27 -33.09 11.50
CA TYR A 112 11.47 -33.82 11.13
C TYR A 112 12.39 -33.02 10.18
N GLY A 113 12.09 -31.75 9.90
CA GLY A 113 12.87 -30.86 9.03
C GLY A 113 12.64 -31.07 7.52
N ASN A 114 11.67 -31.88 7.10
CA ASN A 114 11.34 -32.04 5.69
C ASN A 114 10.46 -30.88 5.19
N PRO A 115 10.69 -30.38 3.96
CA PRO A 115 9.87 -29.31 3.41
C PRO A 115 8.45 -29.83 3.11
N GLN A 116 7.45 -29.27 3.79
CA GLN A 116 6.04 -29.49 3.50
C GLN A 116 5.44 -28.25 2.82
N LEU A 117 4.63 -28.51 1.79
CA LEU A 117 3.87 -27.48 1.10
C LEU A 117 2.65 -27.11 1.95
N LYS A 118 2.58 -25.85 2.38
CA LYS A 118 1.40 -25.26 3.00
C LYS A 118 0.79 -24.24 2.05
N ILE A 119 -0.43 -24.51 1.63
CA ILE A 119 -1.23 -23.58 0.84
C ILE A 119 -1.96 -22.65 1.82
N THR A 120 -1.83 -21.34 1.64
CA THR A 120 -2.57 -20.31 2.39
C THR A 120 -3.24 -19.35 1.42
N LYS A 121 -4.30 -18.67 1.85
CA LYS A 121 -4.87 -17.60 1.03
C LYS A 121 -3.86 -16.46 0.90
N TYR A 122 -3.86 -15.79 -0.24
CA TYR A 122 -2.90 -14.71 -0.52
C TYR A 122 -3.06 -13.55 0.47
N LEU A 123 -4.31 -13.13 0.71
CA LEU A 123 -4.63 -12.01 1.60
C LEU A 123 -4.34 -12.30 3.08
N ASP A 124 -4.27 -13.57 3.50
CA ASP A 124 -3.93 -13.93 4.89
C ASP A 124 -2.53 -13.47 5.31
N THR A 125 -1.63 -13.28 4.36
CA THR A 125 -0.27 -12.77 4.64
C THR A 125 -0.01 -11.42 4.00
N PHE A 126 -1.07 -10.71 3.56
CA PHE A 126 -0.90 -9.42 2.90
C PHE A 126 -0.15 -8.45 3.83
N PRO A 127 0.88 -7.74 3.34
CA PRO A 127 1.84 -7.09 4.22
C PRO A 127 1.38 -5.74 4.79
N PHE A 128 0.21 -5.25 4.38
CA PHE A 128 -0.37 -4.00 4.86
C PHE A 128 -1.47 -4.28 5.87
N GLU A 129 -1.42 -3.60 7.02
CA GLU A 129 -2.45 -3.67 8.06
C GLU A 129 -3.77 -3.04 7.60
N PHE A 130 -3.67 -1.91 6.89
CA PHE A 130 -4.82 -1.20 6.34
C PHE A 130 -4.89 -1.43 4.83
N TYR A 131 -5.80 -2.31 4.41
CA TYR A 131 -6.11 -2.49 3.00
C TYR A 131 -7.60 -2.63 2.75
N VAL A 132 -8.02 -2.29 1.54
CA VAL A 132 -9.39 -2.51 1.04
C VAL A 132 -9.31 -3.12 -0.34
N VAL A 133 -10.17 -4.11 -0.57
CA VAL A 133 -10.41 -4.69 -1.90
C VAL A 133 -11.63 -4.02 -2.50
N VAL A 134 -11.47 -3.37 -3.65
CA VAL A 134 -12.54 -2.74 -4.43
C VAL A 134 -12.70 -3.46 -5.76
N HIS A 135 -13.95 -3.79 -6.12
CA HIS A 135 -14.29 -4.31 -7.44
C HIS A 135 -14.71 -3.18 -8.39
N ASP A 136 -15.33 -2.13 -7.84
CA ASP A 136 -15.67 -0.91 -8.56
C ASP A 136 -14.98 0.29 -7.88
N ILE A 137 -14.29 1.09 -8.69
CA ILE A 137 -13.61 2.31 -8.23
C ILE A 137 -14.59 3.37 -7.74
N SER A 138 -15.87 3.27 -8.10
CA SER A 138 -16.93 4.15 -7.62
C SER A 138 -17.16 4.03 -6.09
N GLU A 139 -16.82 2.88 -5.50
CA GLU A 139 -16.97 2.59 -4.07
C GLU A 139 -15.80 3.13 -3.23
N LEU A 140 -14.69 3.48 -3.89
CA LEU A 140 -13.45 3.90 -3.24
C LEU A 140 -13.59 5.08 -2.26
N PRO A 141 -14.33 6.17 -2.58
CA PRO A 141 -14.45 7.31 -1.67
C PRO A 141 -15.11 6.95 -0.34
N GLU A 142 -16.12 6.08 -0.37
CA GLU A 142 -16.84 5.64 0.82
C GLU A 142 -15.97 4.73 1.68
N MET A 143 -15.28 3.77 1.06
CA MET A 143 -14.37 2.85 1.77
C MET A 143 -13.19 3.58 2.40
N LEU A 144 -12.56 4.52 1.68
CA LEU A 144 -11.48 5.35 2.24
C LEU A 144 -11.98 6.16 3.43
N SER A 145 -13.18 6.73 3.35
CA SER A 145 -13.76 7.49 4.46
C SER A 145 -13.93 6.62 5.71
N LEU A 146 -14.32 5.36 5.55
CA LEU A 146 -14.45 4.41 6.66
C LEU A 146 -13.09 4.09 7.30
N ILE A 147 -12.07 3.76 6.50
CA ILE A 147 -10.71 3.47 6.99
C ILE A 147 -10.16 4.68 7.75
N LEU A 148 -10.30 5.88 7.19
CA LEU A 148 -9.81 7.10 7.82
C LEU A 148 -10.50 7.35 9.16
N ARG A 149 -11.82 7.14 9.23
CA ARG A 149 -12.56 7.25 10.50
C ARG A 149 -12.09 6.23 11.54
N GLN A 150 -11.94 4.97 11.14
CA GLN A 150 -11.43 3.92 12.03
C GLN A 150 -10.05 4.30 12.57
N TYR A 151 -9.16 4.72 11.68
CA TYR A 151 -7.81 5.15 12.04
C TYR A 151 -7.78 6.33 13.01
N PHE A 152 -8.53 7.40 12.74
CA PHE A 152 -8.59 8.53 13.66
C PHE A 152 -9.18 8.15 15.02
N THR A 153 -10.05 7.14 15.05
CA THR A 153 -10.58 6.58 16.30
C THR A 153 -9.48 5.83 17.06
N ASP A 154 -8.75 4.95 16.37
CA ASP A 154 -7.66 4.16 16.98
C ASP A 154 -6.55 5.06 17.52
N LEU A 155 -6.19 6.11 16.77
CA LEU A 155 -5.24 7.15 17.20
C LEU A 155 -5.73 7.92 18.43
N ALA A 156 -7.01 8.26 18.51
CA ALA A 156 -7.56 9.01 19.64
C ALA A 156 -7.68 8.14 20.91
N SER A 157 -7.71 6.82 20.74
CA SER A 157 -7.78 5.84 21.83
C SER A 157 -6.42 5.33 22.33
N SER A 158 -5.33 5.70 21.65
CA SER A 158 -3.94 5.33 21.96
C SER A 158 -3.21 6.47 22.69
#